data_AF-A0A495SBX0-F1
#
_entry.id   AF-A0A495SBX0-F1
#
_cell.length_a   1.000
_cell.length_b   1.000
_cell.length_c   1.000
_cell.angle_alpha   90.00
_cell.angle_beta   90.00
_cell.angle_gamma   90.00
#
_symmetry.space_group_name_H-M   'P 1'
#
loop_
_entity.id
_entity.type
_entity.pdbx_description
1 polymer ?
#
loop_
_entity_poly.entity_id
_entity_poly.type
_entity_poly.pdbx_seq_one_letter_code
_entity_poly.pdbx_strand_id
1 'polypeptide(L)' 'MTKNFEEFPVYLRSLDLIEKVYHFLEAKNFEKEFEFNNQIKRAGFSISNNIARFGI' A
#
# COMPACT_ATOMS: atom_id res chain seq x y z
N MET A 1 -2.30 18.20 20.90
CA MET A 1 -2.99 16.92 20.60
C MET A 1 -2.33 16.41 19.33
N THR A 2 -1.49 15.38 19.40
CA THR A 2 -0.84 14.82 18.22
C THR A 2 -1.95 14.27 17.32
N LYS A 3 -1.97 14.70 16.05
CA LYS A 3 -2.96 14.21 15.10
C LYS A 3 -2.75 12.71 14.91
N ASN A 4 -3.83 11.93 14.95
CA ASN A 4 -3.78 10.51 14.64
C ASN A 4 -3.29 10.34 13.19
N PHE A 5 -2.34 9.43 12.95
CA PHE A 5 -1.78 9.20 11.60
C PHE A 5 -2.86 8.82 10.58
N GLU A 6 -3.98 8.26 11.04
CA GLU A 6 -5.14 7.91 10.22
C GLU A 6 -5.74 9.12 9.51
N GLU A 7 -5.58 10.33 10.06
CA GLU A 7 -6.05 11.58 9.47
C GLU A 7 -5.04 12.19 8.48
N PHE A 8 -3.83 11.63 8.36
CA PHE A 8 -2.81 12.19 7.49
C PHE A 8 -3.21 12.02 6.03
N PRO A 9 -3.25 13.09 5.21
CA PRO A 9 -3.57 12.97 3.80
C PRO A 9 -2.67 12.00 3.04
N VAL A 10 -1.40 11.88 3.46
CA VAL A 10 -0.45 10.92 2.86
C VAL A 10 -0.76 9.46 3.24
N TYR A 11 -1.27 9.22 4.45
CA TYR A 11 -1.71 7.89 4.86
C TYR A 11 -2.93 7.46 4.04
N LEU A 12 -3.94 8.33 3.91
CA LEU A 12 -5.12 8.07 3.08
C LEU A 12 -4.76 7.81 1.61
N ARG A 13 -3.82 8.59 1.04
CA ARG A 13 -3.29 8.34 -0.31
C ARG A 13 -2.54 7.03 -0.43
N SER A 14 -1.87 6.57 0.63
CA SER A 14 -1.19 5.27 0.61
C SER A 14 -2.17 4.10 0.54
N LEU A 15 -3.35 4.23 1.16
CA LEU A 15 -4.41 3.23 1.07
C LEU A 15 -4.98 3.15 -0.36
N ASP A 16 -5.28 4.29 -0.97
CA ASP A 16 -5.70 4.38 -2.38
C ASP A 16 -4.65 3.79 -3.34
N LEU A 17 -3.36 4.02 -3.07
CA LEU A 17 -2.27 3.39 -3.83
C LEU A 17 -2.29 1.86 -3.70
N ILE A 18 -2.48 1.33 -2.49
CA ILE A 18 -2.53 -0.13 -2.26
C ILE A 18 -3.68 -0.74 -3.04
N GLU A 19 -4.88 -0.15 -3.01
CA GLU A 19 -6.04 -0.62 -3.77
C GLU A 19 -5.76 -0.67 -5.28
N LYS A 20 -5.19 0.42 -5.83
CA LYS A 20 -4.81 0.48 -7.25
C LYS A 20 -3.74 -0.54 -7.63
N VAL A 21 -2.77 -0.78 -6.75
CA VAL A 21 -1.76 -1.81 -6.95
C VAL A 21 -2.41 -3.20 -6.98
N TYR A 22 -3.36 -3.48 -6.10
CA TYR A 22 -4.06 -4.76 -6.09
C TYR A 22 -4.83 -4.99 -7.40
N HIS A 23 -5.61 -4.00 -7.84
CA HIS A 23 -6.33 -4.08 -9.12
C HIS A 23 -5.39 -4.19 -10.33
N PHE A 24 -4.24 -3.51 -10.31
CA PHE A 24 -3.23 -3.65 -11.36
C PHE A 24 -2.70 -5.09 -11.46
N LEU A 25 -2.47 -5.75 -10.32
CA LEU A 25 -1.94 -7.12 -10.27
C LEU A 25 -2.99 -8.19 -10.60
N GLU A 26 -4.28 -7.83 -10.70
CA GLU A 26 -5.34 -8.73 -11.18
C GLU A 26 -5.32 -8.91 -12.71
N ALA A 27 -4.55 -8.10 -13.43
CA ALA A 27 -4.43 -8.23 -14.88
C ALA A 27 -3.89 -9.61 -15.28
N LYS A 28 -4.43 -10.20 -16.36
CA LYS A 28 -4.05 -11.54 -16.85
C LYS A 28 -2.54 -11.71 -17.05
N ASN A 29 -1.82 -10.64 -17.38
CA ASN A 29 -0.38 -10.66 -17.58
C ASN A 29 0.41 -11.01 -16.31
N PHE A 30 -0.19 -10.87 -15.13
CA PHE A 30 0.44 -11.14 -13.85
C PHE A 30 -0.06 -12.43 -13.18
N GLU A 31 -0.99 -13.17 -13.79
CA GLU A 31 -1.65 -14.34 -13.17
C GLU A 31 -0.64 -15.43 -12.74
N LYS A 32 0.45 -15.60 -13.50
CA LYS A 32 1.51 -16.59 -13.22
C LYS A 32 2.75 -15.99 -12.54
N GLU A 33 2.77 -14.68 -12.32
CA GLU A 33 3.89 -13.94 -11.76
C GLU A 33 3.79 -13.88 -10.23
N PHE A 34 3.75 -15.05 -9.59
CA PHE A 34 3.42 -15.17 -8.16
C PHE A 34 4.37 -14.38 -7.24
N GLU A 35 5.68 -14.49 -7.47
CA GLU A 35 6.67 -13.82 -6.61
C GLU A 35 6.68 -12.30 -6.85
N PHE A 36 6.56 -11.87 -8.11
CA PHE A 36 6.40 -10.46 -8.44
C PHE A 36 5.17 -9.87 -7.74
N ASN A 37 4.00 -10.53 -7.87
CA ASN A 37 2.77 -10.09 -7.22
C ASN A 37 2.93 -9.98 -5.70
N ASN A 38 3.58 -10.96 -5.07
CA ASN A 38 3.82 -10.94 -3.63
C ASN A 38 4.75 -9.80 -3.23
N GLN A 39 5.86 -9.57 -3.96
CA GLN A 39 6.80 -8.49 -3.65
C GLN A 39 6.16 -7.11 -3.82
N ILE A 40 5.39 -6.89 -4.88
CA ILE A 40 4.71 -5.61 -5.11
C ILE A 40 3.64 -5.35 -4.04
N LYS A 41 2.83 -6.36 -3.66
CA LYS A 41 1.87 -6.24 -2.55
C LYS A 41 2.56 -5.87 -1.23
N ARG A 42 3.67 -6.56 -0.90
CA ARG A 42 4.46 -6.28 0.31
C ARG A 42 5.06 -4.87 0.29
N ALA A 43 5.56 -4.43 -0.86
CA ALA A 43 6.09 -3.08 -1.03
C ALA A 43 5.00 -2.01 -0.82
N GLY A 44 3.80 -2.23 -1.38
CA GLY A 44 2.65 -1.35 -1.18
C GLY A 44 2.27 -1.18 0.30
N PHE A 45 2.11 -2.29 1.03
CA PHE A 45 1.81 -2.22 2.47
C PHE A 45 2.92 -1.56 3.29
N SER A 46 4.19 -1.79 2.94
CA SER A 46 5.33 -1.17 3.61
C SER A 46 5.24 0.36 3.64
N ILE A 47 4.69 0.99 2.60
CA ILE A 47 4.50 2.44 2.56
C ILE A 47 3.54 2.89 3.67
N SER A 48 2.33 2.33 3.72
CA SER A 48 1.32 2.66 4.74
C SER A 48 1.81 2.38 6.17
N ASN A 49 2.51 1.25 6.35
CA ASN A 49 3.04 0.83 7.64
C ASN A 49 4.14 1.77 8.15
N ASN A 50 5.02 2.25 7.26
CA ASN A 50 6.04 3.21 7.63
C ASN A 50 5.41 4.58 7.97
N ILE A 51 4.40 5.03 7.22
CA ILE A 51 3.67 6.26 7.55
C ILE A 51 3.04 6.16 8.93
N ALA A 52 2.34 5.06 9.23
CA ALA A 52 1.74 4.82 10.54
C ALA A 52 2.79 4.75 11.66
N ARG A 53 3.94 4.11 11.41
CA ARG A 53 5.04 3.98 12.37
C ARG A 53 5.71 5.31 12.72
N PHE A 54 5.83 6.24 11.77
CA PHE A 54 6.45 7.54 11.99
C PHE A 54 5.43 8.67 12.26
N GLY A 55 4.14 8.39 12.14
CA GLY A 55 3.05 9.33 12.41
C GLY A 55 2.55 9.34 13.85
N ILE A 56 3.38 8.87 14.80
CA ILE A 56 3.12 8.89 16.25
C ILE A 56 3.30 10.31 16.79
#